data_AF-A0A1H3D5G7-F1
#
_entry.id   AF-A0A1H3D5G7-F1
#
_cell.length_a   1.000
_cell.length_b   1.000
_cell.length_c   1.000
_cell.angle_alpha   90.00
_cell.angle_beta   90.00
_cell.angle_gamma   90.00
#
_symmetry.space_group_name_H-M   'P 1'
#
loop_
_entity.id
_entity.type
_entity.pdbx_description
1 polymer ?
#
loop_
_entity_poly.entity_id
_entity_poly.type
_entity_poly.pdbx_seq_one_letter_code
_entity_poly.pdbx_strand_id
1 'polypeptide(L)'
;MIFWSFFGWEAICSLANRFKNPQKNMVRSAMISAVVIGVVFLSLSFITIGSGTYGSLESDSSPIGVMVEQSLGFGAQLITAVFAFIICTGTVNAFVASLTQLGYALSRDHAFPSWLHYLNPHTETPTRVVWFVIIFATSGVMITTGLGIHFTKLLFIPNSLGIVVYILSMMA
;
A
#
# COMPACT_ATOMS: atom_id res chain seq x y z
N MET A 1 -11.99 -0.85 9.00
CA MET A 1 -10.52 -0.80 8.79
C MET A 1 -9.88 -2.16 8.56
N ILE A 2 -10.52 -3.28 8.92
CA ILE A 2 -9.92 -4.63 8.74
C ILE A 2 -9.64 -4.97 7.26
N PHE A 3 -10.55 -4.65 6.34
CA PHE A 3 -10.35 -4.94 4.91
C PHE A 3 -9.15 -4.17 4.30
N TRP A 4 -8.89 -2.96 4.76
CA TRP A 4 -7.71 -2.18 4.35
C TRP A 4 -6.39 -2.91 4.65
N SER A 5 -6.33 -3.70 5.73
CA SER A 5 -5.15 -4.53 6.06
C SER A 5 -4.93 -5.69 5.08
N PHE A 6 -5.97 -6.14 4.37
CA PHE A 6 -5.86 -7.16 3.31
C PHE A 6 -5.63 -6.53 1.93
N PHE A 7 -5.84 -5.23 1.80
CA PHE A 7 -5.66 -4.49 0.56
C PHE A 7 -4.17 -4.29 0.27
N GLY A 8 -3.68 -4.82 -0.85
CA GLY A 8 -2.27 -4.73 -1.26
C GLY A 8 -1.68 -6.00 -1.87
N TRP A 9 -2.33 -7.15 -1.68
CA TRP A 9 -1.89 -8.41 -2.32
C TRP A 9 -1.94 -8.33 -3.86
N GLU A 10 -2.93 -7.61 -4.40
CA GLU A 10 -3.12 -7.42 -5.84
C GLU A 10 -1.95 -6.68 -6.51
N ALA A 11 -1.31 -5.76 -5.77
CA ALA A 11 -0.14 -5.03 -6.25
C ALA A 11 1.04 -5.99 -6.52
N ILE A 12 1.13 -7.10 -5.79
CA ILE A 12 2.14 -8.15 -6.01
C ILE A 12 1.88 -8.86 -7.34
N CYS A 13 0.61 -9.14 -7.66
CA CYS A 13 0.21 -9.78 -8.92
C CYS A 13 0.58 -8.92 -10.13
N SER A 14 0.41 -7.59 -10.07
CA SER A 14 0.82 -6.70 -11.18
C SER A 14 2.33 -6.70 -11.40
N LEU A 15 3.12 -6.93 -10.35
CA LEU A 15 4.58 -7.01 -10.43
C LEU A 15 5.09 -8.40 -10.80
N ALA A 16 4.21 -9.41 -10.88
CA ALA A 16 4.54 -10.81 -11.19
C ALA A 16 5.34 -10.95 -12.50
N ASN A 17 5.04 -10.12 -13.51
CA ASN A 17 5.70 -10.14 -14.81
C ASN A 17 7.20 -9.80 -14.76
N ARG A 18 7.69 -9.17 -13.68
CA ARG A 18 9.12 -8.88 -13.48
C ARG A 18 9.88 -9.97 -12.72
N PHE A 19 9.18 -11.00 -12.24
CA PHE A 19 9.86 -12.11 -11.57
C PHE A 19 10.45 -13.08 -12.60
N LYS A 20 11.71 -13.47 -12.39
CA LYS A 20 12.41 -14.45 -13.23
C LYS A 20 11.67 -15.80 -13.32
N ASN A 21 10.89 -16.17 -12.30
CA ASN A 21 10.03 -17.37 -12.24
C ASN A 21 8.74 -17.07 -11.44
N PRO A 22 7.68 -16.52 -12.08
CA PRO A 22 6.51 -16.02 -11.37
C PRO A 22 5.76 -17.11 -10.60
N GLN A 23 5.59 -18.31 -11.16
CA GLN A 23 4.80 -19.39 -10.54
C GLN A 23 5.33 -19.82 -9.16
N LYS A 24 6.65 -19.90 -8.97
CA LYS A 24 7.24 -20.37 -7.71
C LYS A 24 7.68 -19.23 -6.80
N ASN A 25 8.23 -18.15 -7.37
CA ASN A 25 8.78 -17.07 -6.56
C ASN A 25 7.70 -16.15 -6.00
N MET A 26 6.60 -15.94 -6.72
CA MET A 26 5.48 -15.13 -6.22
C MET A 26 4.86 -15.80 -4.99
N VAL A 27 4.52 -17.10 -5.09
CA VAL A 27 3.91 -17.85 -3.98
C VAL A 27 4.85 -17.92 -2.78
N ARG A 28 6.14 -18.23 -2.99
CA ARG A 28 7.12 -18.27 -1.89
C ARG A 28 7.29 -16.91 -1.22
N SER A 29 7.47 -15.83 -2.00
CA SER A 29 7.65 -14.50 -1.43
C SER A 29 6.43 -14.06 -0.64
N ALA A 30 5.24 -14.37 -1.16
CA ALA A 30 4.00 -13.98 -0.52
C ALA A 30 3.77 -14.78 0.78
N MET A 31 4.04 -16.09 0.79
CA MET A 31 4.02 -16.93 2.00
C MET A 31 5.02 -16.46 3.05
N ILE A 32 6.27 -16.18 2.66
CA ILE A 32 7.31 -15.68 3.57
C ILE A 32 6.87 -14.32 4.15
N SER A 33 6.37 -13.42 3.31
CA SER A 33 5.88 -12.11 3.76
C SER A 33 4.72 -12.25 4.75
N ALA A 34 3.77 -13.15 4.49
CA ALA A 34 2.64 -13.39 5.37
C ALA A 34 3.08 -13.92 6.74
N VAL A 35 4.04 -14.84 6.77
CA VAL A 35 4.60 -15.38 8.03
C VAL A 35 5.35 -14.29 8.79
N VAL A 36 6.22 -13.53 8.12
CA VAL A 36 7.00 -12.46 8.76
C VAL A 36 6.08 -11.36 9.31
N ILE A 37 5.13 -10.88 8.50
CA ILE A 37 4.14 -9.88 8.92
C ILE A 37 3.30 -10.43 10.06
N GLY A 38 2.84 -11.68 9.97
CA GLY A 38 2.07 -12.34 11.02
C GLY A 38 2.81 -12.39 12.35
N VAL A 39 4.09 -12.79 12.34
CA VAL A 39 4.93 -12.80 13.54
C VAL A 39 5.08 -11.39 14.11
N VAL A 40 5.36 -10.38 13.28
CA VAL A 40 5.48 -8.99 13.72
C VAL A 40 4.18 -8.47 14.34
N PHE A 41 3.03 -8.74 13.72
CA PHE A 41 1.72 -8.35 14.24
C PHE A 41 1.38 -9.06 15.55
N LEU A 42 1.71 -10.34 15.68
CA LEU A 42 1.52 -11.09 16.92
C LEU A 42 2.43 -10.57 18.04
N SER A 43 3.70 -10.29 17.74
CA SER A 43 4.61 -9.67 18.70
C SER A 43 4.11 -8.30 19.14
N LEU A 44 3.66 -7.46 18.20
CA LEU A 44 3.10 -6.16 18.52
C LEU A 44 1.86 -6.31 19.42
N SER A 45 0.93 -7.20 19.06
CA SER A 45 -0.28 -7.47 19.86
C SER A 45 0.07 -7.91 21.27
N PHE A 46 1.08 -8.77 21.43
CA PHE A 46 1.54 -9.24 22.73
C PHE A 46 2.11 -8.08 23.58
N ILE A 47 2.89 -7.19 22.98
CA ILE A 47 3.44 -6.00 23.66
C ILE A 47 2.31 -5.01 24.01
N THR A 48 1.32 -4.81 23.13
CA THR A 48 0.17 -3.91 23.40
C THR A 48 -0.68 -4.42 24.56
N ILE A 49 -0.97 -5.73 24.60
CA ILE A 49 -1.70 -6.35 25.71
C ILE A 49 -0.87 -6.27 27.00
N GLY A 50 0.43 -6.57 26.93
CA GLY A 50 1.35 -6.56 28.07
C GLY A 50 1.62 -5.17 28.65
N SER A 51 1.53 -4.11 27.84
CA SER A 51 1.75 -2.71 28.27
C SER A 51 0.50 -2.04 28.85
N GLY A 52 -0.69 -2.63 28.71
CA GLY A 52 -1.92 -2.01 29.21
C GLY A 52 -2.47 -0.87 28.32
N THR A 53 -1.93 -0.68 27.11
CA THR A 53 -2.19 0.49 26.24
C THR A 53 -3.52 0.39 25.46
N TYR A 54 -4.57 -0.14 26.07
CA TYR A 54 -5.89 -0.36 25.46
C TYR A 54 -6.95 0.57 26.08
N GLY A 55 -7.85 1.14 25.25
CA GLY A 55 -9.04 1.88 25.73
C GLY A 55 -9.11 3.37 25.45
N SER A 56 -8.15 3.97 24.71
CA SER A 56 -8.24 5.36 24.22
C SER A 56 -8.43 5.40 22.69
N LEU A 57 -9.17 6.41 22.19
CA LEU A 57 -9.45 6.60 20.76
C LEU A 57 -8.16 6.77 19.91
N GLU A 58 -7.09 7.25 20.53
CA GLU A 58 -5.76 7.39 19.92
C GLU A 58 -5.01 6.05 19.83
N SER A 59 -5.14 5.19 20.84
CA SER A 59 -4.60 3.81 20.80
C SER A 59 -5.30 2.94 19.75
N ASP A 60 -6.58 3.18 19.47
CA ASP A 60 -7.32 2.47 18.41
C ASP A 60 -6.88 2.86 17.00
N SER A 61 -6.35 4.08 16.83
CA SER A 61 -5.92 4.62 15.54
C SER A 61 -4.43 4.36 15.27
N SER A 62 -3.60 4.37 16.32
CA SER A 62 -2.16 4.13 16.23
C SER A 62 -1.58 3.61 17.56
N PRO A 63 -1.71 2.31 17.86
CA PRO A 63 -1.19 1.74 19.11
C PRO A 63 0.33 1.91 19.23
N ILE A 64 1.05 1.89 18.10
CA ILE A 64 2.50 2.14 18.06
C ILE A 64 2.84 3.57 18.48
N GLY A 65 2.04 4.57 18.08
CA GLY A 65 2.25 5.97 18.43
C GLY A 65 2.14 6.22 19.93
N VAL A 66 1.09 5.68 20.55
CA VAL A 66 0.84 5.81 21.99
C VAL A 66 1.89 5.05 22.82
N MET A 67 2.30 3.86 22.36
CA MET A 67 3.34 3.07 23.04
C MET A 67 4.72 3.73 22.99
N VAL A 68 5.04 4.42 21.88
CA VAL A 68 6.30 5.16 21.71
C VAL A 68 6.33 6.39 22.62
N GLU A 69 5.20 7.08 22.76
CA GLU A 69 5.06 8.24 23.65
C GLU A 69 5.16 7.81 25.12
N GLN A 70 4.52 6.70 25.50
CA GLN A 70 4.55 6.18 26.88
C GLN A 70 5.88 5.52 27.27
N SER A 71 6.58 4.85 26.35
CA SER A 71 7.73 4.00 26.71
C SER A 71 9.09 4.70 26.67
N LEU A 72 9.28 5.77 25.89
CA LEU A 72 10.64 6.23 25.54
C LEU A 72 10.90 7.75 25.60
N GLY A 73 9.89 8.60 25.82
CA GLY A 73 10.09 10.05 25.92
C GLY A 73 10.55 10.73 24.61
N PHE A 74 10.86 12.04 24.69
CA PHE A 74 11.01 13.03 23.60
C PHE A 74 11.89 12.64 22.38
N GLY A 75 12.69 11.57 22.44
CA GLY A 75 13.54 11.10 21.33
C GLY A 75 12.91 10.00 20.46
N ALA A 76 11.97 9.21 20.98
CA ALA A 76 11.42 8.07 20.24
C ALA A 76 10.33 8.45 19.24
N GLN A 77 9.65 9.58 19.45
CA GLN A 77 8.71 10.12 18.47
C GLN A 77 9.40 10.46 17.15
N LEU A 78 10.62 11.04 17.20
CA LEU A 78 11.39 11.37 15.99
C LEU A 78 11.84 10.10 15.25
N ILE A 79 12.33 9.09 15.99
CA ILE A 79 12.75 7.80 15.42
C ILE A 79 11.56 7.12 14.75
N THR A 80 10.43 7.02 15.43
CA THR A 80 9.20 6.43 14.88
C THR A 80 8.70 7.22 13.67
N ALA A 81 8.76 8.54 13.69
CA ALA A 81 8.39 9.37 12.54
C ALA A 81 9.29 9.10 11.33
N VAL A 82 10.61 8.97 11.52
CA VAL A 82 11.56 8.63 10.45
C VAL A 82 11.29 7.24 9.88
N PHE A 83 11.10 6.24 10.75
CA PHE A 83 10.75 4.88 10.31
C PHE A 83 9.41 4.85 9.56
N ALA A 84 8.39 5.52 10.09
CA ALA A 84 7.09 5.65 9.43
C ALA A 84 7.25 6.31 8.06
N PHE A 85 8.06 7.36 7.95
CA PHE A 85 8.32 8.03 6.68
C PHE A 85 9.00 7.11 5.66
N ILE A 86 10.01 6.34 6.07
CA ILE A 86 10.70 5.37 5.21
C ILE A 86 9.73 4.28 4.74
N ILE A 87 8.94 3.73 5.66
CA ILE A 87 7.95 2.68 5.35
C ILE A 87 6.90 3.23 4.39
N CYS A 88 6.31 4.39 4.67
CA CYS A 88 5.32 5.02 3.80
C CYS A 88 5.89 5.30 2.40
N THR A 89 7.11 5.83 2.31
CA THR A 89 7.76 6.11 1.03
C THR A 89 8.01 4.83 0.24
N GLY A 90 8.49 3.77 0.91
CA GLY A 90 8.68 2.45 0.31
C GLY A 90 7.37 1.85 -0.21
N THR A 91 6.31 1.93 0.59
CA THR A 91 4.97 1.48 0.20
C THR A 91 4.45 2.25 -1.01
N VAL A 92 4.51 3.58 -1.01
CA VAL A 92 4.07 4.41 -2.14
C VAL A 92 4.84 4.04 -3.41
N ASN A 93 6.16 3.89 -3.32
CA ASN A 93 6.98 3.50 -4.46
C ASN A 93 6.59 2.11 -5.01
N ALA A 94 6.35 1.14 -4.14
CA ALA A 94 5.90 -0.20 -4.54
C ALA A 94 4.53 -0.14 -5.24
N PHE A 95 3.57 0.62 -4.70
CA PHE A 95 2.26 0.79 -5.31
C PHE A 95 2.33 1.47 -6.67
N VAL A 96 3.12 2.55 -6.80
CA VAL A 96 3.32 3.23 -8.09
C VAL A 96 3.91 2.27 -9.12
N ALA A 97 4.90 1.46 -8.73
CA ALA A 97 5.48 0.46 -9.62
C ALA A 97 4.43 -0.58 -10.07
N SER A 98 3.61 -1.08 -9.15
CA SER A 98 2.54 -2.03 -9.46
C SER A 98 1.46 -1.46 -10.38
N LEU A 99 0.96 -0.24 -10.09
CA LEU A 99 -0.03 0.43 -10.95
C LEU A 99 0.52 0.72 -12.35
N THR A 100 1.80 1.09 -12.43
CA THR A 100 2.48 1.33 -13.70
C THR A 100 2.55 0.05 -14.54
N GLN A 101 2.86 -1.09 -13.92
CA GLN A 101 2.88 -2.38 -14.62
C GLN A 101 1.48 -2.81 -15.06
N LEU A 102 0.46 -2.59 -14.22
CA LEU A 102 -0.93 -2.85 -14.57
C LEU A 102 -1.37 -1.99 -15.77
N GLY A 103 -1.12 -0.68 -15.71
CA GLY A 103 -1.45 0.24 -16.80
C GLY A 103 -0.70 -0.08 -18.11
N TYR A 104 0.54 -0.53 -18.02
CA TYR A 104 1.29 -1.01 -19.18
C TYR A 104 0.70 -2.28 -19.78
N ALA A 105 0.33 -3.28 -18.96
CA ALA A 105 -0.34 -4.48 -19.44
C ALA A 105 -1.67 -4.16 -20.13
N LEU A 106 -2.48 -3.27 -19.55
CA LEU A 106 -3.73 -2.80 -20.15
C LEU A 106 -3.53 -2.02 -21.45
N SER A 107 -2.45 -1.23 -21.54
CA SER A 107 -2.09 -0.51 -22.77
C SER A 107 -1.57 -1.46 -23.86
N ARG A 108 -0.90 -2.55 -23.49
CA ARG A 108 -0.46 -3.61 -24.41
C ARG A 108 -1.66 -4.38 -24.97
N ASP A 109 -2.66 -4.64 -24.13
CA ASP A 109 -3.87 -5.39 -24.50
C ASP A 109 -4.93 -4.49 -25.20
N HIS A 110 -4.52 -3.31 -25.71
CA HIS A 110 -5.34 -2.31 -26.42
C HIS A 110 -6.56 -1.74 -25.67
N ALA A 111 -6.67 -1.98 -24.35
CA ALA A 111 -7.73 -1.41 -23.52
C ALA A 111 -7.46 0.06 -23.12
N PHE A 112 -6.20 0.51 -23.21
CA PHE A 112 -5.77 1.89 -22.95
C PHE A 112 -5.15 2.55 -24.20
N PRO A 113 -5.10 3.91 -24.27
CA PRO A 113 -4.53 4.62 -25.41
C PRO A 113 -3.11 4.15 -25.70
N SER A 114 -2.86 3.72 -26.95
CA SER A 114 -1.57 3.17 -27.42
C SER A 114 -0.36 4.09 -27.19
N TRP A 115 -0.61 5.38 -26.93
CA TRP A 115 0.42 6.36 -26.58
C TRP A 115 1.11 6.10 -25.22
N LEU A 116 0.45 5.38 -24.30
CA LEU A 116 0.98 5.05 -22.97
C LEU A 116 1.91 3.81 -22.96
N HIS A 117 1.93 3.04 -24.05
CA HIS A 117 2.77 1.83 -24.21
C HIS A 117 4.28 2.13 -24.34
N TYR A 118 4.70 3.40 -24.32
CA TYR A 118 6.10 3.76 -24.51
C TYR A 118 6.98 3.23 -23.35
N LEU A 119 7.81 2.24 -23.67
CA LEU A 119 8.80 1.66 -22.78
C LEU A 119 10.12 2.42 -22.92
N ASN A 120 10.71 2.84 -21.79
CA ASN A 120 12.03 3.44 -21.83
C ASN A 120 13.08 2.37 -22.20
N PRO A 121 13.87 2.55 -23.26
CA PRO A 121 14.81 1.53 -23.76
C PRO A 121 15.96 1.21 -22.80
N HIS A 122 16.25 2.06 -21.80
CA HIS A 122 17.36 1.82 -20.86
C HIS A 122 16.94 1.18 -19.54
N THR A 123 15.72 1.43 -19.09
CA THR A 123 15.23 1.00 -17.76
C THR A 123 14.06 0.01 -17.85
N GLU A 124 13.58 -0.27 -19.07
CA GLU A 124 12.41 -1.10 -19.34
C GLU A 124 11.18 -0.70 -18.52
N THR A 125 11.10 0.57 -18.09
CA THR A 125 10.01 1.10 -17.28
C THR A 125 9.05 1.91 -18.17
N PRO A 126 7.73 1.75 -18.00
CA PRO A 126 6.73 2.53 -18.74
C PRO A 126 6.64 3.96 -18.20
N THR A 127 7.61 4.83 -18.53
CA THR A 127 7.75 6.17 -17.93
C THR A 127 6.50 7.04 -18.10
N ARG A 128 5.76 6.90 -19.22
CA ARG A 128 4.51 7.65 -19.44
C ARG A 128 3.39 7.23 -18.50
N VAL A 129 3.27 5.93 -18.22
CA VAL A 129 2.29 5.41 -17.26
C VAL A 129 2.66 5.86 -15.84
N VAL A 130 3.96 5.89 -15.49
CA VAL A 130 4.41 6.42 -14.19
C VAL A 130 3.94 7.86 -13.99
N TRP A 131 4.18 8.74 -14.97
CA TRP A 131 3.73 10.12 -14.90
C TRP A 131 2.21 10.24 -14.81
N PHE A 132 1.46 9.43 -15.55
CA PHE A 132 0.01 9.41 -15.47
C PHE A 132 -0.48 9.02 -14.07
N VAL A 133 0.08 7.96 -13.49
CA VAL A 133 -0.27 7.50 -12.12
C VAL A 133 0.08 8.56 -11.08
N ILE A 134 1.24 9.21 -11.20
CA ILE A 134 1.65 10.27 -10.27
C ILE A 134 0.71 11.48 -10.40
N ILE A 135 0.44 11.97 -11.62
CA ILE A 135 -0.46 13.11 -11.84
C ILE A 135 -1.86 12.79 -11.33
N PHE A 136 -2.36 11.59 -11.59
CA PHE A 136 -3.66 11.14 -11.10
C PHE A 136 -3.69 11.12 -9.56
N ALA A 137 -2.70 10.50 -8.92
CA ALA A 137 -2.59 10.46 -7.47
C ALA A 137 -2.47 11.86 -6.85
N THR A 138 -1.60 12.73 -7.39
CA THR A 138 -1.42 14.10 -6.92
C THR A 138 -2.69 14.94 -7.11
N SER A 139 -3.40 14.77 -8.22
CA SER A 139 -4.68 15.46 -8.45
C SER A 139 -5.75 15.03 -7.45
N GLY A 140 -5.84 13.72 -7.15
CA GLY A 140 -6.73 13.19 -6.12
C GLY A 140 -6.41 13.78 -4.75
N VAL A 141 -5.13 13.83 -4.38
CA VAL A 141 -4.68 14.45 -3.12
C VAL A 141 -5.06 15.93 -3.09
N MET A 142 -4.75 16.72 -4.13
CA MET A 142 -5.10 18.14 -4.18
C MET A 142 -6.61 18.42 -4.10
N ILE A 143 -7.43 17.59 -4.74
CA ILE A 143 -8.89 17.72 -4.67
C ILE A 143 -9.38 17.41 -3.25
N THR A 144 -8.86 16.35 -2.63
CA THR A 144 -9.26 15.97 -1.27
C THR A 144 -8.81 16.96 -0.20
N THR A 145 -7.62 17.55 -0.34
CA THR A 145 -7.15 18.62 0.55
C THR A 145 -7.93 19.91 0.34
N GLY A 146 -8.26 20.26 -0.91
CA GLY A 146 -9.08 21.43 -1.25
C GLY A 146 -10.53 21.34 -0.74
N LEU A 147 -11.09 20.13 -0.64
CA LEU A 147 -12.43 19.87 -0.11
C LEU A 147 -12.48 19.66 1.42
N GLY A 148 -11.33 19.71 2.10
CA GLY A 148 -11.26 19.54 3.56
C GLY A 148 -11.69 18.14 4.05
N ILE A 149 -11.58 17.11 3.21
CA ILE A 149 -12.02 15.76 3.55
C ILE A 149 -11.01 15.11 4.49
N HIS A 150 -11.44 14.77 5.72
CA HIS A 150 -10.62 14.04 6.69
C HIS A 150 -10.12 12.70 6.12
N PHE A 151 -8.86 12.35 6.44
CA PHE A 151 -8.19 11.11 6.02
C PHE A 151 -9.05 9.86 6.25
N THR A 152 -9.82 9.82 7.33
CA THR A 152 -10.71 8.70 7.67
C THR A 152 -11.79 8.46 6.61
N LYS A 153 -12.30 9.50 5.94
CA LYS A 153 -13.25 9.38 4.82
C LYS A 153 -12.58 8.97 3.52
N LEU A 154 -11.33 9.41 3.34
CA LEU A 154 -10.48 9.01 2.21
C LEU A 154 -10.23 7.50 2.19
N LEU A 155 -10.08 6.88 3.37
CA LEU A 155 -9.92 5.43 3.51
C LEU A 155 -11.17 4.64 3.09
N PHE A 156 -12.37 5.21 3.16
CA PHE A 156 -13.60 4.51 2.75
C PHE A 156 -13.69 4.30 1.24
N ILE A 157 -13.17 5.22 0.44
CA ILE A 157 -13.24 5.17 -1.03
C ILE A 157 -12.55 3.91 -1.58
N PRO A 158 -11.23 3.70 -1.38
CA PRO A 158 -10.55 2.52 -1.89
C PRO A 158 -11.01 1.23 -1.19
N ASN A 159 -11.44 1.30 0.07
CA ASN A 159 -11.99 0.15 0.79
C ASN A 159 -13.29 -0.36 0.13
N SER A 160 -14.21 0.55 -0.23
CA SER A 160 -15.42 0.20 -0.97
C SER A 160 -15.12 -0.27 -2.40
N LEU A 161 -14.17 0.39 -3.08
CA LEU A 161 -13.78 0.03 -4.45
C LEU A 161 -13.16 -1.37 -4.49
N GLY A 162 -12.29 -1.67 -3.52
CA GLY A 162 -11.68 -2.99 -3.37
C GLY A 162 -12.74 -4.08 -3.16
N ILE A 163 -13.70 -3.88 -2.27
CA ILE A 163 -14.79 -4.86 -2.06
C ILE A 163 -15.53 -5.14 -3.37
N VAL A 164 -15.86 -4.11 -4.15
CA VAL A 164 -16.55 -4.26 -5.44
C VAL A 164 -15.70 -5.05 -6.43
N VAL A 165 -14.40 -4.75 -6.55
CA VAL A 165 -13.48 -5.48 -7.43
C VAL A 165 -13.36 -6.95 -7.04
N TYR A 166 -13.28 -7.26 -5.75
CA TYR A 166 -13.22 -8.63 -5.25
C TYR A 166 -14.53 -9.41 -5.51
N ILE A 167 -15.69 -8.77 -5.37
CA ILE A 167 -16.97 -9.40 -5.69
C ILE A 167 -17.04 -9.70 -7.19
N LEU A 168 -16.69 -8.73 -8.04
CA LEU A 168 -16.71 -8.92 -9.50
C LEU A 168 -15.71 -9.99 -9.96
N SER A 169 -14.53 -10.07 -9.35
CA SER A 169 -13.53 -11.09 -9.70
C SER A 169 -13.94 -12.50 -9.25
N MET A 170 -14.74 -12.64 -8.19
CA MET A 170 -15.34 -13.92 -7.81
C MET A 170 -16.50 -14.35 -8.71
N MET A 171 -17.14 -13.40 -9.40
CA MET A 171 -18.26 -13.67 -10.30
C MET A 171 -17.83 -14.00 -11.75
N ALA A 172 -16.62 -13.61 -12.14
CA ALA A 172 -16.04 -13.85 -13.47
C ALA A 172 -15.31 -15.20 -13.55
#